data_AF-A0A959AR43-F1
#
_entry.id   AF-A0A959AR43-F1
#
_cell.length_a   1.000
_cell.length_b   1.000
_cell.length_c   1.000
_cell.angle_alpha   90.00
_cell.angle_beta   90.00
_cell.angle_gamma   90.00
#
_symmetry.space_group_name_H-M   'P 1'
#
loop_
_entity.id
_entity.type
_entity.pdbx_description
1 polymer ?
#
loop_
_entity_poly.entity_id
_entity_poly.type
_entity_poly.pdbx_seq_one_letter_code
_entity_poly.pdbx_strand_id
1 'polypeptide(L)'
;FRQPFRYASAPLTAVSALPMKSIGPVPVLYGRTTVSRLPQIKSWPMDGGAFVTLPQVMTLPPGVSSMMQSNLGMYRVQLSGNDYVPDAEIGMHYQLHRGIGIHQSMHMAADVPFRCSVFVGGPPSHAFSAIMPLPEGISELTFAGMLAGRRFRYARKNGHVLSADADFVITGTIRKSGKKPEGPFGD
;
A
#
# COMPACT_ATOMS: atom_id res chain seq x y z
N PHE A 1 24.72 -34.56 -7.63
CA PHE A 1 25.04 -33.12 -7.67
C PHE A 1 24.83 -32.50 -6.29
N ARG A 2 25.90 -32.33 -5.50
CA ARG A 2 25.88 -31.62 -4.21
C ARG A 2 26.66 -30.33 -4.40
N GLN A 3 25.97 -29.18 -4.47
CA GLN A 3 26.60 -27.86 -4.42
C GLN A 3 26.39 -27.28 -3.01
N PRO A 4 27.24 -27.62 -2.02
CA PRO A 4 27.05 -27.22 -0.63
C PRO A 4 27.09 -25.70 -0.42
N PHE A 5 27.71 -24.96 -1.34
CA PHE A 5 27.82 -23.51 -1.29
C PHE A 5 26.73 -22.77 -2.08
N ARG A 6 25.76 -23.48 -2.69
CA ARG A 6 24.72 -22.85 -3.54
C ARG A 6 23.86 -21.82 -2.80
N TYR A 7 23.79 -21.92 -1.48
CA TYR A 7 23.01 -21.03 -0.61
C TYR A 7 23.87 -20.27 0.40
N ALA A 8 25.19 -20.20 0.20
CA ALA A 8 26.08 -19.50 1.13
C ALA A 8 25.72 -18.00 1.26
N SER A 9 25.12 -17.41 0.23
CA SER A 9 24.61 -16.03 0.24
C SER A 9 23.19 -15.88 0.82
N ALA A 10 22.47 -16.97 1.08
CA ALA A 10 21.08 -16.92 1.53
C ALA A 10 20.86 -16.09 2.82
N PRO A 11 21.76 -16.10 3.83
CA PRO A 11 21.63 -15.21 4.99
C PRO A 11 21.76 -13.73 4.62
N LEU A 12 22.67 -13.39 3.71
CA LEU A 12 22.84 -12.01 3.22
C LEU A 12 21.62 -11.55 2.41
N THR A 13 21.05 -12.45 1.60
CA THR A 13 19.81 -12.20 0.84
C THR A 13 18.60 -12.03 1.77
N ALA A 14 18.52 -12.78 2.86
CA ALA A 14 17.45 -12.61 3.86
C ALA A 14 17.56 -11.26 4.58
N VAL A 15 18.78 -10.82 4.90
CA VAL A 15 19.03 -9.51 5.51
C VAL A 15 18.74 -8.37 4.52
N SER A 16 19.00 -8.53 3.22
CA SER A 16 18.66 -7.55 2.18
C SER A 16 17.18 -7.56 1.78
N ALA A 17 16.40 -8.56 2.23
CA ALA A 17 14.97 -8.64 1.99
C ALA A 17 14.15 -7.80 2.99
N LEU A 18 14.60 -7.68 4.24
CA LEU A 18 13.83 -7.02 5.30
C LEU A 18 13.59 -5.52 4.99
N PRO A 19 12.38 -4.99 5.28
CA PRO A 19 12.09 -3.58 5.08
C PRO A 19 12.98 -2.71 5.96
N MET A 20 13.42 -1.57 5.42
CA MET A 20 14.34 -0.67 6.11
C MET A 20 13.82 0.76 6.10
N LYS A 21 13.93 1.43 7.24
CA LYS A 21 13.64 2.86 7.35
C LYS A 21 14.68 3.63 6.53
N SER A 22 14.25 4.55 5.67
CA SER A 22 15.16 5.36 4.87
C SER A 22 16.05 6.22 5.77
N ILE A 23 17.35 6.20 5.51
CA ILE A 23 18.38 6.94 6.27
C ILE A 23 18.77 8.24 5.53
N GLY A 24 18.53 8.30 4.21
CA GLY A 24 18.81 9.46 3.38
C GLY A 24 17.56 10.25 2.97
N PRO A 25 17.69 11.13 1.95
CA PRO A 25 16.55 11.84 1.38
C PRO A 25 15.42 10.89 1.02
N VAL A 26 14.18 11.33 1.25
CA VAL A 26 12.97 10.58 0.92
C VAL A 26 12.25 11.35 -0.18
N PRO A 27 12.47 11.04 -1.48
CA PRO A 27 11.96 11.84 -2.61
C PRO A 27 10.46 12.11 -2.57
N VAL A 28 9.67 11.15 -2.07
CA VAL A 28 8.21 11.31 -1.91
C VAL A 28 7.81 12.50 -1.01
N LEU A 29 8.75 13.04 -0.22
CA LEU A 29 8.52 14.20 0.66
C LEU A 29 8.82 15.54 -0.01
N TYR A 30 9.30 15.56 -1.25
CA TYR A 30 9.71 16.76 -1.97
C TYR A 30 8.57 17.81 -2.08
N GLY A 31 7.36 17.35 -2.38
CA GLY A 31 6.22 18.23 -2.62
C GLY A 31 4.91 17.71 -2.02
N ARG A 32 3.89 18.57 -2.06
CA ARG A 32 2.51 18.22 -1.69
C ARG A 32 1.57 18.74 -2.77
N THR A 33 0.49 17.99 -2.99
CA THR A 33 -0.59 18.37 -3.91
C THR A 33 -1.92 17.91 -3.33
N THR A 34 -3.01 18.23 -4.01
CA THR A 34 -4.36 17.81 -3.68
C THR A 34 -4.78 16.63 -4.56
N VAL A 35 -5.81 15.88 -4.14
CA VAL A 35 -6.29 14.70 -4.89
C VAL A 35 -6.82 15.11 -6.26
N SER A 36 -7.54 16.24 -6.33
CA SER A 36 -8.08 16.85 -7.53
C SER A 36 -7.02 17.22 -8.59
N ARG A 37 -5.78 17.43 -8.17
CA ARG A 37 -4.64 17.75 -9.04
C ARG A 37 -3.87 16.51 -9.52
N LEU A 38 -4.17 15.33 -8.98
CA LEU A 38 -3.62 14.08 -9.52
C LEU A 38 -4.28 13.74 -10.85
N PRO A 39 -3.62 12.96 -11.73
CA PRO A 39 -4.24 12.49 -12.97
C PRO A 39 -5.59 11.82 -12.71
N GLN A 40 -6.67 12.42 -13.21
CA GLN A 40 -8.04 11.93 -13.07
C GLN A 40 -8.35 10.91 -14.18
N ILE A 41 -7.59 9.81 -14.21
CA ILE A 41 -7.69 8.79 -15.26
C ILE A 41 -8.99 7.99 -15.08
N LYS A 42 -9.82 8.00 -16.13
CA LYS A 42 -11.02 7.19 -16.26
C LYS A 42 -10.80 6.19 -17.39
N SER A 43 -10.63 4.92 -17.05
CA SER A 43 -10.25 3.87 -18.02
C SER A 43 -11.38 3.49 -18.96
N TRP A 44 -12.62 3.53 -18.46
CA TRP A 44 -13.81 3.19 -19.24
C TRP A 44 -14.83 4.32 -19.25
N PRO A 45 -15.58 4.53 -20.36
CA PRO A 45 -16.59 5.58 -20.45
C PRO A 45 -17.63 5.57 -19.34
N MET A 46 -17.95 4.38 -18.82
CA MET A 46 -18.99 4.17 -17.81
C MET A 46 -18.46 4.11 -16.37
N ASP A 47 -17.16 4.26 -16.11
CA ASP A 47 -16.65 4.26 -14.73
C ASP A 47 -17.26 5.41 -13.90
N GLY A 48 -17.52 5.15 -12.61
CA GLY A 48 -18.12 6.11 -11.67
C GLY A 48 -17.22 7.31 -11.33
N GLY A 49 -15.96 7.29 -11.75
CA GLY A 49 -15.01 8.37 -11.58
C GLY A 49 -13.59 7.97 -11.96
N ALA A 50 -12.61 8.76 -11.52
CA ALA A 50 -11.21 8.46 -11.78
C ALA A 50 -10.67 7.40 -10.81
N PHE A 51 -9.82 6.50 -11.31
CA PHE A 51 -9.21 5.43 -10.53
C PHE A 51 -7.69 5.49 -10.57
N VAL A 52 -7.06 5.14 -9.45
CA VAL A 52 -5.61 4.93 -9.41
C VAL A 52 -5.30 3.60 -10.08
N THR A 53 -4.37 3.62 -11.05
CA THR A 53 -3.82 2.41 -11.67
C THR A 53 -2.74 1.78 -10.80
N LEU A 54 -2.80 0.46 -10.61
CA LEU A 54 -1.86 -0.32 -9.77
C LEU A 54 -1.61 0.27 -8.35
N PRO A 55 -2.65 0.63 -7.60
CA PRO A 55 -2.50 1.20 -6.27
C PRO A 55 -1.93 0.16 -5.30
N GLN A 56 -0.90 0.52 -4.55
CA GLN A 56 -0.34 -0.34 -3.50
C GLN A 56 -0.81 0.19 -2.15
N VAL A 57 -1.84 -0.43 -1.59
CA VAL A 57 -2.51 0.01 -0.36
C VAL A 57 -1.84 -0.62 0.85
N MET A 58 -1.14 0.21 1.61
CA MET A 58 -0.43 -0.15 2.82
C MET A 58 -1.27 0.16 4.05
N THR A 59 -1.42 -0.84 4.93
CA THR A 59 -2.00 -0.66 6.27
C THR A 59 -1.18 -1.38 7.32
N LEU A 60 -1.27 -0.90 8.56
CA LEU A 60 -0.79 -1.60 9.75
C LEU A 60 -2.00 -1.92 10.63
N PRO A 61 -1.93 -2.98 11.45
CA PRO A 61 -2.92 -3.22 12.48
C PRO A 61 -3.07 -1.97 13.37
N PRO A 62 -4.28 -1.62 13.82
CA PRO A 62 -4.49 -0.49 14.72
C PRO A 62 -3.60 -0.58 15.97
N GLY A 63 -2.91 0.51 16.30
CA GLY A 63 -1.99 0.57 17.45
C GLY A 63 -0.63 -0.10 17.24
N VAL A 64 -0.38 -0.75 16.10
CA VAL A 64 0.88 -1.44 15.79
C VAL A 64 1.78 -0.60 14.89
N SER A 65 3.09 -0.62 15.18
CA SER A 65 4.13 0.05 14.37
C SER A 65 5.10 -0.90 13.68
N SER A 66 4.96 -2.21 13.85
CA SER A 66 5.85 -3.20 13.22
C SER A 66 5.58 -3.32 11.73
N MET A 67 6.60 -3.08 10.90
CA MET A 67 6.50 -3.22 9.44
C MET A 67 6.33 -4.68 9.00
N MET A 68 6.73 -5.64 9.82
CA MET A 68 6.55 -7.07 9.50
C MET A 68 5.10 -7.52 9.61
N GLN A 69 4.25 -6.75 10.28
CA GLN A 69 2.82 -7.00 10.42
C GLN A 69 2.00 -6.15 9.45
N SER A 70 2.64 -5.54 8.44
CA SER A 70 1.92 -4.76 7.46
C SER A 70 1.18 -5.63 6.46
N ASN A 71 0.13 -5.06 5.90
CA ASN A 71 -0.50 -5.55 4.67
C ASN A 71 -0.19 -4.54 3.56
N LEU A 72 0.36 -5.02 2.45
CA LEU A 72 0.43 -4.28 1.20
C LEU A 72 -0.43 -5.00 0.15
N GLY A 73 -1.58 -4.43 -0.21
CA GLY A 73 -2.49 -5.05 -1.17
C GLY A 73 -2.90 -4.11 -2.29
N MET A 74 -3.24 -4.67 -3.44
CA MET A 74 -3.82 -3.90 -4.54
C MET A 74 -5.34 -3.90 -4.45
N TYR A 75 -5.92 -2.74 -4.15
CA TYR A 75 -7.36 -2.54 -3.97
C TYR A 75 -7.83 -1.37 -4.82
N ARG A 76 -9.09 -1.34 -5.25
CA ARG A 76 -9.58 -0.22 -6.05
C ARG A 76 -9.58 1.05 -5.22
N VAL A 77 -9.02 2.12 -5.80
CA VAL A 77 -8.97 3.45 -5.19
C VAL A 77 -9.57 4.44 -6.18
N GLN A 78 -10.77 4.93 -5.86
CA GLN A 78 -11.52 5.90 -6.66
C GLN A 78 -11.25 7.31 -6.14
N LEU A 79 -10.64 8.17 -6.95
CA LEU A 79 -10.22 9.52 -6.56
C LEU A 79 -11.35 10.56 -6.61
N SER A 80 -12.33 10.36 -7.48
CA SER A 80 -13.39 11.35 -7.76
C SER A 80 -14.68 10.69 -8.23
N GLY A 81 -15.72 11.49 -8.45
CA GLY A 81 -17.06 11.02 -8.79
C GLY A 81 -17.86 10.58 -7.56
N ASN A 82 -19.06 10.06 -7.80
CA ASN A 82 -20.04 9.69 -6.78
C ASN A 82 -20.22 10.80 -5.71
N ASP A 83 -20.48 10.40 -4.46
CA ASP A 83 -20.79 11.30 -3.34
C ASP A 83 -19.54 11.72 -2.53
N TYR A 84 -18.34 11.57 -3.08
CA TYR A 84 -17.11 11.89 -2.36
C TYR A 84 -16.90 13.40 -2.27
N VAL A 85 -16.53 13.89 -1.08
CA VAL A 85 -16.14 15.30 -0.91
C VAL A 85 -14.76 15.52 -1.57
N PRO A 86 -14.64 16.38 -2.60
CA PRO A 86 -13.38 16.62 -3.28
C PRO A 86 -12.25 17.02 -2.33
N ASP A 87 -11.06 16.46 -2.54
CA ASP A 87 -9.86 16.69 -1.74
C ASP A 87 -9.93 16.29 -0.25
N ALA A 88 -11.06 15.72 0.20
CA ALA A 88 -11.24 15.24 1.56
C ALA A 88 -11.54 13.74 1.64
N GLU A 89 -12.17 13.18 0.61
CA GLU A 89 -12.61 11.79 0.57
C GLU A 89 -12.24 11.11 -0.74
N ILE A 90 -11.92 9.82 -0.66
CA ILE A 90 -11.69 8.93 -1.79
C ILE A 90 -12.38 7.60 -1.51
N GLY A 91 -12.85 6.95 -2.56
CA GLY A 91 -13.39 5.59 -2.49
C GLY A 91 -12.27 4.58 -2.37
N MET A 92 -12.44 3.58 -1.50
CA MET A 92 -11.55 2.43 -1.47
C MET A 92 -12.36 1.15 -1.26
N HIS A 93 -12.19 0.21 -2.18
CA HIS A 93 -12.90 -1.05 -2.18
C HIS A 93 -11.91 -2.21 -2.10
N TYR A 94 -12.01 -2.96 -1.01
CA TYR A 94 -11.21 -4.15 -0.74
C TYR A 94 -12.09 -5.30 -0.23
N GLN A 95 -11.64 -6.53 -0.51
CA GLN A 95 -12.34 -7.74 -0.08
C GLN A 95 -11.86 -8.18 1.31
N LEU A 96 -12.79 -8.53 2.20
CA LEU A 96 -12.48 -8.89 3.60
C LEU A 96 -11.72 -10.21 3.78
N HIS A 97 -11.64 -11.05 2.76
CA HIS A 97 -10.85 -12.29 2.82
C HIS A 97 -9.37 -12.07 2.47
N ARG A 98 -8.96 -10.85 2.11
CA ARG A 98 -7.56 -10.47 1.86
C ARG A 98 -6.89 -10.03 3.17
N GLY A 99 -5.57 -9.85 3.16
CA GLY A 99 -4.80 -9.49 4.37
C GLY A 99 -5.34 -8.27 5.12
N ILE A 100 -5.84 -7.25 4.41
CA ILE A 100 -6.47 -6.06 5.01
C ILE A 100 -7.71 -6.39 5.86
N GLY A 101 -8.41 -7.49 5.61
CA GLY A 101 -9.59 -7.91 6.37
C GLY A 101 -9.31 -8.17 7.84
N ILE A 102 -8.10 -8.67 8.17
CA ILE A 102 -7.65 -8.84 9.55
C ILE A 102 -7.49 -7.48 10.22
N HIS A 103 -6.83 -6.54 9.55
CA HIS A 103 -6.64 -5.18 10.06
C HIS A 103 -7.97 -4.43 10.22
N GLN A 104 -8.89 -4.63 9.27
CA GLN A 104 -10.23 -4.06 9.32
C GLN A 104 -11.05 -4.61 10.51
N SER A 105 -10.98 -5.92 10.76
CA SER A 105 -11.64 -6.54 11.92
C SER A 105 -11.11 -5.97 13.24
N MET A 106 -9.78 -5.81 13.35
CA MET A 106 -9.16 -5.16 14.50
C MET A 106 -9.57 -3.69 14.63
N HIS A 107 -9.70 -2.98 13.51
CA HIS A 107 -10.15 -1.59 13.52
C HIS A 107 -11.58 -1.47 14.02
N MET A 108 -12.47 -2.39 13.65
CA MET A 108 -13.85 -2.39 14.17
C MET A 108 -13.90 -2.59 15.68
N ALA A 109 -12.96 -3.35 16.24
CA ALA A 109 -12.87 -3.63 17.68
C ALA A 109 -12.15 -2.53 18.50
N ALA A 110 -11.34 -1.67 17.88
CA ALA A 110 -10.49 -0.71 18.58
C ALA A 110 -10.85 0.74 18.23
N ASP A 111 -10.84 1.66 19.21
CA ASP A 111 -11.08 3.09 18.97
C ASP A 111 -9.80 3.86 18.58
N VAL A 112 -9.04 3.29 17.66
CA VAL A 112 -7.79 3.85 17.14
C VAL A 112 -7.96 4.15 15.65
N PRO A 113 -7.46 5.30 15.15
CA PRO A 113 -7.51 5.62 13.73
C PRO A 113 -6.86 4.54 12.86
N PHE A 114 -7.60 4.03 11.86
CA PHE A 114 -7.07 3.06 10.90
C PHE A 114 -6.44 3.77 9.72
N ARG A 115 -5.15 4.06 9.87
CA ARG A 115 -4.36 4.81 8.89
C ARG A 115 -4.01 3.93 7.71
N CYS A 116 -4.17 4.52 6.53
CA CYS A 116 -3.87 3.90 5.25
C CYS A 116 -2.91 4.81 4.47
N SER A 117 -2.07 4.20 3.63
CA SER A 117 -1.24 4.91 2.66
C SER A 117 -1.28 4.18 1.33
N VAL A 118 -1.69 4.89 0.27
CA VAL A 118 -1.74 4.36 -1.10
C VAL A 118 -0.47 4.80 -1.80
N PHE A 119 0.40 3.86 -2.14
CA PHE A 119 1.61 4.11 -2.90
C PHE A 119 1.34 3.94 -4.39
N VAL A 120 1.89 4.84 -5.19
CA VAL A 120 1.83 4.76 -6.65
C VAL A 120 3.24 4.87 -7.21
N GLY A 121 3.56 4.01 -8.17
CA GLY A 121 4.88 3.92 -8.78
C GLY A 121 5.91 3.20 -7.92
N GLY A 122 7.18 3.57 -8.13
CA GLY A 122 8.34 2.87 -7.58
C GLY A 122 8.70 1.57 -8.31
N PRO A 123 9.56 0.72 -7.72
CA PRO A 123 10.00 -0.52 -8.34
C PRO A 123 8.81 -1.42 -8.70
N PRO A 124 8.81 -2.05 -9.90
CA PRO A 124 7.75 -2.98 -10.30
C PRO A 124 7.50 -4.11 -9.30
N SER A 125 8.53 -4.51 -8.54
CA SER A 125 8.40 -5.52 -7.48
C SER A 125 7.42 -5.13 -6.38
N HIS A 126 7.19 -3.83 -6.14
CA HIS A 126 6.23 -3.38 -5.13
C HIS A 126 4.79 -3.64 -5.58
N ALA A 127 4.45 -3.20 -6.80
CA ALA A 127 3.13 -3.45 -7.39
C ALA A 127 2.88 -4.96 -7.57
N PHE A 128 3.89 -5.70 -8.02
CA PHE A 128 3.80 -7.15 -8.14
C PHE A 128 3.59 -7.82 -6.77
N SER A 129 4.31 -7.39 -5.73
CA SER A 129 4.10 -7.94 -4.40
C SER A 129 2.71 -7.67 -3.84
N ALA A 130 2.08 -6.55 -4.21
CA ALA A 130 0.75 -6.17 -3.73
C ALA A 130 -0.39 -7.02 -4.30
N ILE A 131 -0.14 -7.77 -5.39
CA ILE A 131 -1.13 -8.68 -6.01
C ILE A 131 -0.90 -10.15 -5.65
N MET A 132 0.29 -10.50 -5.16
CA MET A 132 0.68 -11.89 -4.99
C MET A 132 0.02 -12.53 -3.75
N PRO A 133 -0.56 -13.73 -3.88
CA PRO A 133 -1.01 -14.50 -2.72
C PRO A 133 0.22 -15.10 -2.03
N LEU A 134 0.72 -14.43 -1.00
CA LEU A 134 1.90 -14.88 -0.27
C LEU A 134 1.54 -15.89 0.85
N PRO A 135 2.44 -16.85 1.15
CA PRO A 135 2.31 -17.68 2.33
C PRO A 135 2.34 -16.87 3.63
N GLU A 136 1.73 -17.42 4.69
CA GLU A 136 1.81 -16.84 6.03
C GLU A 136 3.27 -16.71 6.50
N GLY A 137 3.59 -15.61 7.18
CA GLY A 137 4.93 -15.31 7.69
C GLY A 137 5.87 -14.58 6.71
N ILE A 138 5.48 -14.43 5.45
CA ILE A 138 6.23 -13.61 4.47
C ILE A 138 5.45 -12.31 4.23
N SER A 139 5.97 -11.19 4.74
CA SER A 139 5.38 -9.88 4.44
C SER A 139 5.60 -9.50 2.97
N GLU A 140 4.64 -8.79 2.38
CA GLU A 140 4.76 -8.27 1.01
C GLU A 140 5.97 -7.34 0.86
N LEU A 141 6.33 -6.60 1.91
CA LEU A 141 7.51 -5.74 1.87
C LEU A 141 8.81 -6.56 1.76
N THR A 142 8.87 -7.68 2.47
CA THR A 142 9.99 -8.63 2.38
C THR A 142 10.06 -9.24 0.98
N PHE A 143 8.92 -9.66 0.43
CA PHE A 143 8.84 -10.24 -0.91
C PHE A 143 9.22 -9.24 -2.00
N ALA A 144 8.70 -8.00 -1.92
CA ALA A 144 9.08 -6.91 -2.80
C ALA A 144 10.60 -6.65 -2.77
N GLY A 145 11.21 -6.73 -1.59
CA GLY A 145 12.65 -6.55 -1.42
C GLY A 145 13.48 -7.70 -2.01
N MET A 146 13.04 -8.95 -1.80
CA MET A 146 13.68 -10.13 -2.42
C MET A 146 13.65 -10.05 -3.94
N LEU A 147 12.49 -9.72 -4.52
CA LEU A 147 12.33 -9.58 -5.97
C LEU A 147 13.17 -8.43 -6.55
N ALA A 148 13.30 -7.32 -5.82
CA ALA A 148 14.12 -6.19 -6.24
C ALA A 148 15.63 -6.41 -6.06
N GLY A 149 16.04 -7.46 -5.34
CA GLY A 149 17.43 -7.63 -4.90
C GLY A 149 17.90 -6.53 -3.93
N ARG A 150 16.98 -5.74 -3.36
CA ARG A 150 17.27 -4.63 -2.44
C ARG A 150 16.12 -4.43 -1.47
N ARG A 151 16.40 -3.89 -0.29
CA ARG A 151 15.39 -3.65 0.75
C ARG A 151 14.28 -2.71 0.27
N PHE A 152 13.04 -3.02 0.66
CA PHE A 152 11.93 -2.07 0.59
C PHE A 152 12.22 -0.91 1.55
N ARG A 153 12.31 0.32 1.04
CA ARG A 153 12.61 1.50 1.87
C ARG A 153 11.34 2.24 2.22
N TYR A 154 11.20 2.60 3.49
CA TYR A 154 10.03 3.34 3.97
C TYR A 154 10.42 4.53 4.85
N ALA A 155 9.53 5.50 4.95
CA ALA A 155 9.59 6.60 5.90
C ALA A 155 8.31 6.65 6.73
N ARG A 156 8.30 7.44 7.80
CA ARG A 156 7.09 7.74 8.58
C ARG A 156 6.89 9.25 8.62
N LYS A 157 5.66 9.71 8.39
CA LYS A 157 5.29 11.11 8.50
C LYS A 157 3.86 11.23 9.00
N ASN A 158 3.65 12.06 10.01
CA ASN A 158 2.33 12.31 10.61
C ASN A 158 1.57 11.03 10.99
N GLY A 159 2.26 9.96 11.38
CA GLY A 159 1.66 8.66 11.72
C GLY A 159 1.39 7.73 10.54
N HIS A 160 1.61 8.16 9.29
CA HIS A 160 1.52 7.32 8.10
C HIS A 160 2.87 6.71 7.74
N VAL A 161 2.84 5.55 7.08
CA VAL A 161 4.02 4.91 6.49
C VAL A 161 4.06 5.28 5.02
N LEU A 162 5.21 5.75 4.55
CA LEU A 162 5.41 6.16 3.17
C LEU A 162 6.42 5.22 2.52
N SER A 163 6.16 4.73 1.32
CA SER A 163 7.21 4.15 0.49
C SER A 163 8.20 5.26 0.12
N ALA A 164 9.49 5.07 0.42
CA ALA A 164 10.53 6.03 0.04
C ALA A 164 10.87 5.98 -1.45
N ASP A 165 10.41 4.92 -2.13
CA ASP A 165 10.66 4.64 -3.54
C ASP A 165 9.44 4.94 -4.43
N ALA A 166 8.29 5.30 -3.86
CA ALA A 166 7.10 5.64 -4.63
C ALA A 166 7.19 7.02 -5.28
N ASP A 167 6.52 7.19 -6.42
CA ASP A 167 6.45 8.46 -7.14
C ASP A 167 5.58 9.45 -6.36
N PHE A 168 4.46 8.98 -5.82
CA PHE A 168 3.66 9.72 -4.84
C PHE A 168 2.92 8.78 -3.89
N VAL A 169 2.48 9.35 -2.76
CA VAL A 169 1.73 8.62 -1.74
C VAL A 169 0.52 9.45 -1.30
N ILE A 170 -0.66 8.82 -1.34
CA ILE A 170 -1.89 9.39 -0.77
C ILE A 170 -2.05 8.83 0.64
N THR A 171 -2.14 9.70 1.64
CA THR A 171 -2.31 9.30 3.05
C THR A 171 -3.70 9.66 3.54
N GLY A 172 -4.35 8.75 4.27
CA GLY A 172 -5.67 8.99 4.84
C GLY A 172 -6.02 8.02 5.96
N THR A 173 -7.23 8.17 6.49
CA THR A 173 -7.77 7.29 7.53
C THR A 173 -9.03 6.63 7.00
N ILE A 174 -9.12 5.31 7.15
CA ILE A 174 -10.31 4.55 6.80
C ILE A 174 -11.37 4.83 7.86
N ARG A 175 -12.57 5.23 7.43
CA ARG A 175 -13.70 5.50 8.33
C ARG A 175 -14.39 4.20 8.71
N LYS A 176 -14.80 4.08 9.97
CA LYS A 176 -15.61 2.95 10.46
C LYS A 176 -17.02 2.95 9.87
N SER A 177 -17.65 4.13 9.84
CA SER A 177 -19.04 4.35 9.42
C SER A 177 -19.10 5.26 8.19
N GLY A 178 -20.28 5.32 7.57
CA GLY A 178 -20.51 6.18 6.40
C GLY A 178 -19.87 5.62 5.13
N LYS A 179 -20.08 4.33 4.84
CA LYS A 179 -19.72 3.76 3.54
C LYS A 179 -20.49 4.50 2.45
N LYS A 180 -19.77 4.86 1.39
CA LYS A 180 -20.32 5.50 0.19
C LYS A 180 -20.17 4.55 -1.00
N PRO A 181 -21.04 4.64 -2.01
CA PRO A 181 -20.92 3.81 -3.21
C PRO A 181 -19.58 4.04 -3.90
N GLU A 182 -18.95 2.95 -4.34
CA GLU A 182 -17.74 2.92 -5.17
C GLU A 182 -18.11 2.28 -6.51
N GLY A 183 -17.41 2.69 -7.57
CA GLY A 183 -17.72 2.28 -8.93
C GLY A 183 -18.89 3.06 -9.52
N PRO A 184 -19.49 2.60 -10.63
CA PRO A 184 -19.11 1.41 -11.40
C PRO A 184 -17.65 1.43 -11.86
N PHE A 185 -17.07 0.26 -12.08
CA PHE A 185 -15.68 0.09 -12.52
C PHE A 185 -15.65 -1.03 -13.56
N GLY A 186 -15.06 -0.77 -14.73
CA GLY A 186 -14.81 -1.79 -15.74
C GLY A 186 -13.72 -2.77 -15.26
N ASP A 187 -14.16 -3.94 -14.80
CA ASP A 187 -13.34 -5.05 -14.32
C ASP A 187 -13.04 -6.07 -15.43
#